data_AF-A0A0P8ZTA2-F1
#
_entry.id   AF-A0A0P8ZTA2-F1
#
_cell.length_a   1.000
_cell.length_b   1.000
_cell.length_c   1.000
_cell.angle_alpha   90.00
_cell.angle_beta   90.00
_cell.angle_gamma   90.00
#
_symmetry.space_group_name_H-M   'P 1'
#
loop_
_entity.id
_entity.type
_entity.pdbx_description
1 polymer ?
#
loop_
_entity_poly.entity_id
_entity_poly.type
_entity_poly.pdbx_seq_one_letter_code
_entity_poly.pdbx_strand_id
1 'polypeptide(L)'
;MAINAITSLLENKEFLEFLRLGVIYVHLVACCVAIGLVLTSDVAMVKDLLRRKVFTEHDNAHMESLQKSVVVALIALWITGIAVVGIDYQDKGVEYFMNPKLQAKVIIVALLSYNGVLLHRLVLPALQKAGSLLNLGFSARMLALACGSLSAVSWLYAAMLGVGRPLAWKFSLSELLMAYPVLIALGFLAMLVLTQRAKQQDVYVAPQRTVAGAC
;
A
#
# COMPACT_ATOMS: atom_id res chain seq x y z
N MET A 1 5.13 -32.22 29.29
CA MET A 1 6.15 -32.80 28.39
C MET A 1 6.32 -32.00 27.10
N ALA A 2 5.26 -31.76 26.32
CA ALA A 2 5.33 -30.95 25.09
C ALA A 2 5.77 -29.49 25.33
N ILE A 3 5.27 -28.84 26.38
CA ILE A 3 5.67 -27.46 26.73
C ILE A 3 7.17 -27.38 27.05
N ASN A 4 7.68 -28.31 27.87
CA ASN A 4 9.10 -28.37 28.24
C ASN A 4 9.99 -28.64 27.01
N ALA A 5 9.52 -29.46 26.07
CA ALA A 5 10.21 -29.75 24.82
C ALA A 5 10.20 -28.53 23.86
N ILE A 6 9.10 -27.79 23.81
CA ILE A 6 8.99 -26.54 23.05
C ILE A 6 9.93 -25.49 23.65
N THR A 7 9.97 -25.34 24.97
CA THR A 7 10.90 -24.41 25.64
C THR A 7 12.36 -24.80 25.43
N SER A 8 12.71 -26.09 25.47
CA SER A 8 14.08 -26.53 25.17
C SER A 8 14.45 -26.32 23.69
N LEU A 9 13.48 -26.41 22.78
CA LEU A 9 13.69 -26.08 21.36
C LEU A 9 13.89 -24.58 21.16
N LEU A 10 13.14 -23.75 21.88
CA LEU A 10 13.27 -22.29 21.87
C LEU A 10 14.59 -21.80 22.47
N GLU A 11 15.20 -22.55 23.40
CA GLU A 11 16.54 -22.24 23.92
C GLU A 11 17.67 -22.57 22.94
N ASN A 12 17.37 -23.34 21.88
CA ASN A 12 18.37 -23.66 20.87
C ASN A 12 18.57 -22.48 19.91
N LYS A 13 19.73 -21.83 20.01
CA LYS A 13 20.12 -20.70 19.16
C LYS A 13 20.05 -21.00 17.66
N GLU A 14 20.47 -22.18 17.22
CA GLU A 14 20.43 -22.53 15.80
C GLU A 14 18.98 -22.61 15.30
N PHE A 15 18.09 -23.20 16.10
CA PHE A 15 16.66 -23.27 15.77
C PHE A 15 16.03 -21.88 15.69
N LEU A 16 16.36 -20.97 16.61
CA LEU A 16 15.89 -19.58 16.57
C LEU A 16 16.37 -18.84 15.33
N GLU A 17 17.62 -19.04 14.90
CA GLU A 17 18.15 -18.44 13.68
C GLU A 17 17.41 -18.95 12.42
N PHE A 18 17.15 -20.26 12.33
CA PHE A 18 16.36 -20.84 11.24
C PHE A 18 14.92 -20.35 11.25
N LEU A 19 14.29 -20.27 12.44
CA LEU A 19 12.94 -19.74 12.60
C LEU A 19 12.88 -18.28 12.16
N ARG A 20 13.84 -17.45 12.61
CA ARG A 20 13.99 -16.05 12.23
C ARG A 20 14.10 -15.90 10.71
N LEU A 21 14.98 -16.68 10.09
CA LEU A 21 15.17 -16.68 8.64
C LEU A 21 13.88 -17.06 7.91
N GLY A 22 13.18 -18.11 8.37
CA GLY A 22 11.90 -18.56 7.83
C GLY A 22 10.82 -17.48 7.90
N VAL A 23 10.67 -16.82 9.06
CA VAL A 23 9.68 -15.75 9.25
C VAL A 23 10.00 -14.55 8.35
N ILE A 24 11.28 -14.15 8.26
CA ILE A 24 11.71 -13.07 7.35
C ILE A 24 11.40 -13.43 5.89
N TYR A 25 11.67 -14.68 5.49
CA TYR A 25 11.39 -15.15 4.14
C TYR A 25 9.89 -15.07 3.82
N VAL A 26 9.02 -15.59 4.70
CA VAL A 26 7.56 -15.50 4.53
C VAL A 26 7.09 -14.04 4.50
N HIS A 27 7.63 -13.17 5.37
CA HIS A 27 7.33 -11.74 5.37
C HIS A 27 7.67 -11.07 4.02
N LEU A 28 8.83 -11.38 3.45
CA LEU A 28 9.26 -10.85 2.15
C LEU A 28 8.37 -11.35 1.01
N VAL A 29 8.03 -12.65 0.99
CA VAL A 29 7.12 -13.21 -0.01
C VAL A 29 5.74 -12.55 0.07
N ALA A 30 5.18 -12.41 1.29
CA ALA A 30 3.91 -11.71 1.50
C ALA A 30 3.98 -10.24 1.04
N CYS A 31 5.13 -9.58 1.25
CA CYS A 31 5.36 -8.20 0.82
C CYS A 31 5.37 -8.09 -0.71
N CYS A 32 6.08 -9.00 -1.40
CA CYS A 32 6.12 -9.04 -2.86
C CYS A 32 4.72 -9.28 -3.47
N VAL A 33 3.96 -10.22 -2.90
CA VAL A 33 2.58 -10.50 -3.34
C VAL A 33 1.69 -9.28 -3.13
N ALA A 34 1.75 -8.66 -1.94
CA ALA A 34 0.95 -7.47 -1.64
C ALA A 34 1.24 -6.31 -2.60
N ILE A 35 2.52 -6.01 -2.83
CA ILE A 35 2.95 -4.94 -3.76
C ILE A 35 2.50 -5.26 -5.18
N GLY A 36 2.65 -6.51 -5.64
CA GLY A 36 2.20 -6.92 -6.96
C GLY A 36 0.70 -6.69 -7.18
N LEU A 37 -0.13 -7.08 -6.19
CA LEU A 37 -1.58 -6.88 -6.23
C LEU A 37 -1.95 -5.39 -6.23
N VAL A 38 -1.33 -4.59 -5.35
CA VAL A 38 -1.59 -3.15 -5.25
C VAL A 38 -1.17 -2.44 -6.54
N LEU A 39 0.03 -2.69 -7.05
CA LEU A 39 0.50 -2.07 -8.29
C LEU A 39 -0.34 -2.47 -9.49
N THR A 40 -0.78 -3.73 -9.58
CA THR A 40 -1.69 -4.17 -10.66
C THR A 40 -3.02 -3.40 -10.59
N SER A 41 -3.58 -3.23 -9.39
CA SER A 41 -4.78 -2.42 -9.18
C SER A 41 -4.59 -0.95 -9.54
N ASP A 42 -3.48 -0.34 -9.09
CA ASP A 42 -3.18 1.08 -9.36
C ASP A 42 -2.98 1.33 -10.87
N VAL A 43 -2.25 0.44 -11.55
CA VAL A 43 -2.02 0.52 -12.99
C VAL A 43 -3.32 0.32 -13.77
N ALA A 44 -4.17 -0.63 -13.36
CA ALA A 44 -5.49 -0.81 -13.97
C ALA A 44 -6.33 0.46 -13.83
N MET A 45 -6.38 1.07 -12.64
CA MET A 45 -7.11 2.31 -12.40
C MET A 45 -6.59 3.48 -13.24
N VAL A 46 -5.27 3.65 -13.36
CA VAL A 46 -4.66 4.69 -14.19
C VAL A 46 -4.92 4.43 -15.68
N LYS A 47 -4.84 3.16 -16.12
CA LYS A 47 -5.14 2.77 -17.49
C LYS A 47 -6.60 3.04 -17.85
N ASP A 48 -7.54 2.75 -16.96
CA ASP A 48 -8.98 3.01 -17.16
C ASP A 48 -9.28 4.52 -17.16
N LEU A 49 -8.60 5.29 -16.31
CA LEU A 49 -8.61 6.75 -16.32
C LEU A 49 -8.16 7.32 -17.69
N LEU A 50 -7.08 6.79 -18.26
CA LEU A 50 -6.55 7.22 -19.56
C LEU A 50 -7.38 6.72 -20.74
N ARG A 51 -7.93 5.51 -20.65
CA ARG A 51 -8.77 4.90 -21.71
C ARG A 51 -10.23 5.33 -21.64
N ARG A 52 -10.65 6.08 -20.60
CA ARG A 52 -12.02 6.54 -20.38
C ARG A 52 -13.04 5.39 -20.32
N LYS A 53 -12.62 4.24 -19.78
CA LYS A 53 -13.50 3.08 -19.62
C LYS A 53 -14.39 3.31 -18.39
N VAL A 54 -15.69 3.08 -18.54
CA VAL A 54 -16.62 3.01 -17.41
C VAL A 54 -16.47 1.62 -16.79
N PHE A 55 -16.32 1.55 -15.46
CA PHE A 55 -16.23 0.28 -14.73
C PHE A 55 -17.48 -0.55 -15.02
N THR A 56 -17.25 -1.76 -15.52
CA THR A 56 -18.31 -2.76 -15.66
C THR A 56 -18.54 -3.47 -14.32
N GLU A 57 -19.67 -4.15 -14.13
CA GLU A 57 -19.89 -4.96 -12.92
C GLU A 57 -18.78 -6.00 -12.70
N HIS A 58 -18.23 -6.55 -13.80
CA HIS A 58 -17.11 -7.50 -13.73
C HIS A 58 -15.82 -6.83 -13.23
N ASP A 59 -15.55 -5.59 -13.64
CA ASP A 59 -14.39 -4.82 -13.16
C ASP A 59 -14.53 -4.48 -11.65
N ASN A 60 -15.76 -4.18 -11.20
CA ASN A 60 -16.06 -3.91 -9.79
C ASN A 60 -15.84 -5.14 -8.89
N ALA A 61 -16.32 -6.31 -9.32
CA ALA A 61 -16.14 -7.57 -8.60
C ALA A 61 -14.65 -7.97 -8.53
N HIS A 62 -13.90 -7.76 -9.62
CA HIS A 62 -12.46 -8.01 -9.66
C HIS A 62 -11.70 -7.10 -8.70
N MET A 63 -12.02 -5.79 -8.68
CA MET A 63 -11.39 -4.82 -7.77
C MET A 63 -11.65 -5.15 -6.29
N GLU A 64 -12.88 -5.55 -5.93
CA GLU A 64 -13.20 -5.97 -4.57
C GLU A 64 -12.41 -7.21 -4.15
N SER A 65 -12.27 -8.19 -5.05
CA SER A 65 -11.47 -9.39 -4.81
C SER A 65 -9.99 -9.06 -4.58
N LEU A 66 -9.40 -8.21 -5.43
CA LEU A 66 -8.02 -7.75 -5.25
C LEU A 66 -7.82 -7.07 -3.90
N GLN A 67 -8.76 -6.25 -3.46
CA GLN A 67 -8.64 -5.54 -2.19
C GLN A 67 -8.80 -6.44 -0.98
N LYS A 68 -9.70 -7.42 -1.02
CA LYS A 68 -9.75 -8.48 0.00
C LYS A 68 -8.41 -9.21 0.08
N SER A 69 -7.81 -9.52 -1.08
CA SER A 69 -6.49 -10.15 -1.14
C SER A 69 -5.39 -9.27 -0.52
N VAL A 70 -5.40 -7.95 -0.79
CA VAL A 70 -4.48 -6.98 -0.17
C VAL A 70 -4.66 -6.92 1.35
N VAL A 71 -5.88 -6.95 1.86
CA VAL A 71 -6.16 -6.98 3.31
C VAL A 71 -5.59 -8.25 3.95
N VAL A 72 -5.78 -9.41 3.32
CA VAL A 72 -5.21 -10.68 3.81
C VAL A 72 -3.68 -10.62 3.81
N ALA A 73 -3.07 -10.09 2.74
CA ALA A 73 -1.63 -9.92 2.67
C ALA A 73 -1.11 -8.94 3.74
N LEU A 74 -1.84 -7.87 4.02
CA LEU A 74 -1.51 -6.91 5.08
C LEU A 74 -1.59 -7.54 6.48
N ILE A 75 -2.59 -8.39 6.74
CA ILE A 75 -2.68 -9.16 7.99
C ILE A 75 -1.48 -10.10 8.13
N ALA A 76 -1.14 -10.83 7.06
CA ALA A 76 0.03 -11.71 7.06
C ALA A 76 1.32 -10.93 7.32
N LEU A 77 1.47 -9.72 6.76
CA LEU A 77 2.60 -8.84 7.00
C LEU A 77 2.68 -8.33 8.44
N TRP A 78 1.54 -8.02 9.07
CA TRP A 78 1.50 -7.66 10.48
C TRP A 78 1.91 -8.82 11.38
N ILE A 79 1.33 -10.01 11.16
CA ILE A 79 1.64 -11.21 11.96
C ILE A 79 3.13 -11.55 11.86
N THR A 80 3.63 -11.64 10.62
CA THR A 80 5.05 -11.95 10.38
C THR A 80 5.96 -10.82 10.84
N GLY A 81 5.57 -9.55 10.70
CA GLY A 81 6.33 -8.40 11.17
C GLY A 81 6.48 -8.37 12.69
N ILE A 82 5.39 -8.63 13.42
CA ILE A 82 5.41 -8.76 14.89
C ILE A 82 6.28 -9.94 15.30
N ALA A 83 6.19 -11.07 14.60
CA ALA A 83 7.04 -12.24 14.88
C ALA A 83 8.53 -11.92 14.70
N VAL A 84 8.93 -11.25 13.61
CA VAL A 84 10.33 -10.81 13.41
C VAL A 84 10.77 -9.89 14.54
N VAL A 85 9.93 -8.91 14.93
CA VAL A 85 10.26 -7.99 16.02
C VAL A 85 10.41 -8.71 17.35
N GLY A 86 9.53 -9.68 17.65
CA GLY A 86 9.59 -10.49 18.87
C GLY A 86 10.85 -11.34 18.95
N ILE A 87 11.28 -11.96 17.84
CA ILE A 87 12.51 -12.75 17.78
C ILE A 87 13.74 -11.85 17.95
N ASP A 88 13.84 -10.75 17.19
CA ASP A 88 14.98 -9.82 17.30
C ASP A 88 15.06 -9.13 18.68
N TYR A 89 13.92 -8.93 19.35
CA TYR A 89 13.87 -8.38 20.70
C TYR A 89 14.49 -9.31 21.75
N GLN A 90 14.35 -10.64 21.60
CA GLN A 90 14.96 -11.58 22.54
C GLN A 90 16.50 -11.51 22.51
N ASP A 91 17.08 -11.26 21.33
CA ASP A 91 18.53 -11.13 21.16
C ASP A 91 19.07 -9.76 21.58
N LYS A 92 18.36 -8.68 21.23
CA LYS A 92 18.87 -7.29 21.31
C LYS A 92 18.26 -6.47 22.45
N GLY A 93 17.22 -6.97 23.12
CA GLY A 93 16.52 -6.28 24.20
C GLY A 93 15.83 -4.98 23.77
N VAL A 94 15.59 -4.09 24.74
CA VAL A 94 14.80 -2.86 24.57
C VAL A 94 15.43 -1.87 23.58
N GLU A 95 16.75 -1.89 23.42
CA GLU A 95 17.48 -1.03 22.48
C GLU A 95 17.05 -1.27 21.02
N TYR A 96 16.53 -2.46 20.71
CA TYR A 96 15.98 -2.76 19.38
C TYR A 96 14.84 -1.82 18.98
N PHE A 97 14.00 -1.41 19.94
CA PHE A 97 12.91 -0.48 19.69
C PHE A 97 13.37 0.96 19.45
N MET A 98 14.62 1.29 19.80
CA MET A 98 15.22 2.61 19.54
C MET A 98 15.76 2.73 18.11
N ASN A 99 15.74 1.64 17.33
CA ASN A 99 16.14 1.66 15.94
C ASN A 99 15.20 2.57 15.11
N PRO A 100 15.67 3.72 14.61
CA PRO A 100 14.82 4.69 13.90
C PRO A 100 14.16 4.08 12.66
N LYS A 101 14.84 3.12 12.03
CA LYS A 101 14.35 2.39 10.86
C LYS A 101 13.14 1.51 11.21
N LEU A 102 13.19 0.83 12.36
CA LEU A 102 12.07 -0.01 12.81
C LEU A 102 10.86 0.85 13.13
N GLN A 103 11.08 1.94 13.86
CA GLN A 103 10.03 2.91 14.21
C GLN A 103 9.36 3.49 12.95
N ALA A 104 10.15 3.96 11.98
CA ALA A 104 9.63 4.46 10.71
C ALA A 104 8.80 3.41 9.97
N LYS A 105 9.26 2.15 9.90
CA LYS A 105 8.52 1.06 9.25
C LYS A 105 7.18 0.81 9.92
N VAL A 106 7.14 0.71 11.25
CA VAL A 106 5.90 0.49 12.02
C VAL A 106 4.92 1.65 11.85
N ILE A 107 5.40 2.89 11.94
CA ILE A 107 4.57 4.10 11.72
C ILE A 107 3.94 4.08 10.33
N ILE A 108 4.74 3.80 9.28
CA ILE A 108 4.25 3.80 7.90
C ILE A 108 3.26 2.66 7.66
N VAL A 109 3.52 1.46 8.16
CA VAL A 109 2.58 0.33 8.03
C VAL A 109 1.29 0.58 8.82
N ALA A 110 1.35 1.25 9.96
CA ALA A 110 0.16 1.68 10.70
C ALA A 110 -0.66 2.72 9.93
N LEU A 111 -0.01 3.74 9.36
CA LEU A 111 -0.66 4.74 8.50
C LEU A 111 -1.28 4.10 7.26
N LEU A 112 -0.57 3.16 6.63
CA LEU A 112 -1.06 2.38 5.51
C LEU A 112 -2.31 1.57 5.87
N SER A 113 -2.32 0.94 7.05
CA SER A 113 -3.46 0.17 7.55
C SER A 113 -4.67 1.08 7.77
N TYR A 114 -4.46 2.24 8.39
CA TYR A 114 -5.52 3.25 8.57
C TYR A 114 -6.06 3.77 7.23
N ASN A 115 -5.17 4.10 6.30
CA ASN A 115 -5.56 4.52 4.95
C ASN A 115 -6.32 3.43 4.19
N GLY A 116 -5.94 2.16 4.35
CA GLY A 116 -6.67 1.03 3.77
C GLY A 116 -8.13 0.96 4.24
N VAL A 117 -8.39 1.26 5.53
CA VAL A 117 -9.76 1.35 6.05
C VAL A 117 -10.52 2.52 5.42
N LEU A 118 -9.90 3.70 5.28
CA LEU A 118 -10.52 4.85 4.62
C LEU A 118 -10.83 4.57 3.15
N LEU A 119 -9.90 3.93 2.44
CA LEU A 119 -10.06 3.56 1.04
C LEU A 119 -11.23 2.59 0.88
N HIS A 120 -11.34 1.60 1.77
CA HIS A 120 -12.41 0.61 1.72
C HIS A 120 -13.79 1.18 2.06
N ARG A 121 -13.88 2.07 3.05
CA ARG A 121 -15.16 2.61 3.54
C ARG A 121 -15.66 3.80 2.75
N LEU A 122 -14.77 4.64 2.22
CA LEU A 122 -15.15 5.94 1.62
C LEU A 122 -14.88 5.96 0.12
N VAL A 123 -13.67 5.61 -0.31
CA VAL A 123 -13.24 5.79 -1.69
C VAL A 123 -13.88 4.76 -2.61
N LEU A 124 -13.89 3.48 -2.23
CA LEU A 124 -14.44 2.43 -3.09
C LEU A 124 -15.93 2.54 -3.33
N PRO A 125 -16.78 2.74 -2.31
CA PRO A 125 -18.21 2.83 -2.56
C PRO A 125 -18.54 4.04 -3.44
N ALA A 126 -17.77 5.13 -3.30
CA ALA A 126 -17.90 6.29 -4.17
C ALA A 126 -17.46 6.00 -5.60
N LEU A 127 -16.37 5.24 -5.79
CA LEU A 127 -15.87 4.85 -7.11
C LEU A 127 -16.79 3.88 -7.83
N GLN A 128 -17.34 2.89 -7.12
CA GLN A 128 -18.31 1.93 -7.64
C GLN A 128 -19.61 2.62 -8.08
N LYS A 129 -20.10 3.60 -7.29
CA LYS A 129 -21.29 4.40 -7.66
C LYS A 129 -21.06 5.31 -8.86
N ALA A 130 -19.86 5.90 -8.98
CA ALA A 130 -19.53 6.82 -10.05
C ALA A 130 -19.11 6.12 -11.35
N GLY A 131 -18.67 4.86 -11.28
CA GLY A 131 -18.21 4.06 -12.41
C GLY A 131 -16.89 4.53 -13.03
N SER A 132 -16.30 5.65 -12.59
CA SER A 132 -14.99 6.13 -13.02
C SER A 132 -14.51 7.25 -12.10
N LEU A 133 -13.19 7.38 -11.94
CA LEU A 133 -12.55 8.50 -11.20
C LEU A 133 -12.96 9.88 -11.72
N LEU A 134 -13.23 10.01 -13.03
CA LEU A 134 -13.61 11.28 -13.66
C LEU A 134 -15.02 11.74 -13.28
N ASN A 135 -15.90 10.78 -12.95
CA ASN A 135 -17.30 11.04 -12.62
C ASN A 135 -17.51 11.37 -11.14
N LEU A 136 -16.48 11.24 -10.29
CA LEU A 136 -16.59 11.66 -8.90
C LEU A 136 -16.67 13.18 -8.77
N GLY A 137 -17.49 13.63 -7.82
CA GLY A 137 -17.47 15.01 -7.35
C GLY A 137 -16.06 15.42 -6.86
N PHE A 138 -15.76 16.71 -6.94
CA PHE A 138 -14.40 17.24 -6.69
C PHE A 138 -13.78 16.75 -5.38
N SER A 139 -14.50 16.83 -4.26
CA SER A 139 -14.01 16.43 -2.94
C SER A 139 -13.72 14.93 -2.85
N ALA A 140 -14.64 14.09 -3.36
CA ALA A 140 -14.47 12.64 -3.32
C ALA A 140 -13.34 12.17 -4.25
N ARG A 141 -13.19 12.83 -5.40
CA ARG A 141 -12.06 12.62 -6.31
C ARG A 141 -10.74 13.00 -5.64
N MET A 142 -10.69 14.15 -4.95
CA MET A 142 -9.48 14.59 -4.25
C MET A 142 -9.08 13.60 -3.16
N LEU A 143 -10.04 13.11 -2.39
CA LEU A 143 -9.83 12.06 -1.39
C LEU A 143 -9.32 10.76 -2.02
N ALA A 144 -9.92 10.33 -3.15
CA ALA A 144 -9.49 9.13 -3.86
C ALA A 144 -8.03 9.23 -4.33
N LEU A 145 -7.64 10.37 -4.91
CA LEU A 145 -6.27 10.61 -5.34
C LEU A 145 -5.31 10.64 -4.14
N ALA A 146 -5.67 11.31 -3.05
CA ALA A 146 -4.84 11.38 -1.85
C ALA A 146 -4.65 9.99 -1.21
N CYS A 147 -5.72 9.23 -1.01
CA CYS A 147 -5.67 7.88 -0.46
C CYS A 147 -4.90 6.91 -1.36
N GLY A 148 -5.07 7.01 -2.68
CA GLY A 148 -4.33 6.21 -3.67
C GLY A 148 -2.82 6.50 -3.63
N SER A 149 -2.45 7.78 -3.71
CA SER A 149 -1.04 8.19 -3.66
C SER A 149 -0.37 7.85 -2.33
N LEU A 150 -1.07 8.05 -1.20
CA LEU A 150 -0.58 7.63 0.11
C LEU A 150 -0.31 6.12 0.11
N SER A 151 -1.28 5.31 -0.31
CA SER A 151 -1.14 3.85 -0.36
C SER A 151 0.07 3.41 -1.19
N ALA A 152 0.17 3.87 -2.44
CA ALA A 152 1.24 3.49 -3.36
C ALA A 152 2.63 3.84 -2.79
N VAL A 153 2.77 5.05 -2.24
CA VAL A 153 4.03 5.49 -1.64
C VAL A 153 4.34 4.70 -0.37
N SER A 154 3.38 4.45 0.52
CA SER A 154 3.62 3.67 1.75
C SER A 154 4.11 2.26 1.46
N TRP A 155 3.51 1.57 0.49
CA TRP A 155 3.91 0.22 0.12
C TRP A 155 5.36 0.16 -0.36
N LEU A 156 5.71 1.03 -1.31
CA LEU A 156 7.06 1.08 -1.87
C LEU A 156 8.10 1.58 -0.84
N TYR A 157 7.74 2.56 -0.01
CA TYR A 157 8.63 3.10 1.01
C TYR A 157 8.88 2.09 2.13
N ALA A 158 7.85 1.37 2.59
CA ALA A 158 8.01 0.31 3.58
C ALA A 158 8.89 -0.85 3.05
N ALA A 159 8.76 -1.19 1.76
CA ALA A 159 9.62 -2.18 1.10
C ALA A 159 11.08 -1.71 1.00
N MET A 160 11.30 -0.45 0.61
CA MET A 160 12.62 0.19 0.58
C MET A 160 13.28 0.16 1.96
N LEU A 161 12.55 0.53 3.02
CA LEU A 161 13.03 0.40 4.39
C LEU A 161 13.33 -1.07 4.72
N GLY A 162 12.53 -2.03 4.26
CA GLY A 162 12.80 -3.47 4.42
C GLY A 162 14.19 -3.89 3.92
N VAL A 163 14.54 -3.52 2.69
CA VAL A 163 15.81 -3.93 2.04
C VAL A 163 17.02 -3.10 2.46
N GLY A 164 16.80 -1.86 2.90
CA GLY A 164 17.85 -0.90 3.21
C GLY A 164 18.64 -1.20 4.48
N ARG A 165 19.45 -2.26 4.52
CA ARG A 165 20.33 -2.58 5.66
C ARG A 165 21.24 -1.41 6.07
N PRO A 166 21.86 -0.66 5.13
CA PRO A 166 22.72 0.47 5.49
C PRO A 166 21.98 1.67 6.11
N LEU A 167 20.64 1.73 6.03
CA LEU A 167 19.87 2.82 6.66
C LEU A 167 19.64 2.60 8.16
N ALA A 168 19.87 1.39 8.68
CA ALA A 168 19.78 1.15 10.11
C ALA A 168 20.86 1.99 10.82
N TRP A 169 20.45 2.85 11.74
CA TRP A 169 21.31 3.71 12.57
C TRP A 169 22.11 4.80 11.86
N LYS A 170 22.04 4.92 10.52
CA LYS A 170 22.69 6.02 9.78
C LYS A 170 21.87 7.30 9.73
N PHE A 171 20.55 7.16 9.74
CA PHE A 171 19.61 8.27 9.66
C PHE A 171 18.75 8.30 10.92
N SER A 172 18.44 9.51 11.37
CA SER A 172 17.46 9.75 12.42
C SER A 172 16.04 9.45 11.94
N LEU A 173 15.12 9.27 12.89
CA LEU A 173 13.72 8.99 12.59
C LEU A 173 13.10 10.12 11.76
N SER A 174 13.43 11.37 12.07
CA SER A 174 12.91 12.55 11.38
C SER A 174 13.39 12.61 9.93
N GLU A 175 14.66 12.31 9.65
CA GLU A 175 15.19 12.26 8.28
C GLU A 175 14.46 11.20 7.45
N LEU A 176 14.27 10.00 8.02
CA LEU A 176 13.53 8.92 7.36
C LEU A 176 12.06 9.28 7.15
N LEU A 177 11.43 10.03 8.05
CA LEU A 177 10.02 10.42 7.92
C LEU A 177 9.81 11.68 7.10
N MET A 178 10.80 12.55 6.89
CA MET A 178 10.64 13.75 6.07
C MET A 178 10.47 13.45 4.57
N ALA A 179 11.17 12.44 4.06
CA ALA A 179 11.04 12.06 2.65
C ALA A 179 9.63 11.51 2.33
N TYR A 180 8.98 10.90 3.31
CA TYR A 180 7.69 10.25 3.15
C TYR A 180 6.53 11.18 2.71
N PRO A 181 6.19 12.28 3.42
CA PRO A 181 5.15 13.21 3.00
C PRO A 181 5.49 13.93 1.69
N VAL A 182 6.78 14.18 1.41
CA VAL A 182 7.23 14.76 0.14
C VAL A 182 6.90 13.82 -1.02
N LEU A 183 7.20 12.53 -0.89
CA LEU A 183 6.87 11.53 -1.91
C LEU A 183 5.35 11.37 -2.10
N ILE A 184 4.57 11.43 -1.01
CA ILE A 184 3.10 11.42 -1.09
C ILE A 184 2.61 12.63 -1.88
N ALA A 185 3.10 13.83 -1.57
CA ALA A 185 2.71 15.05 -2.26
C ALA A 185 3.06 14.99 -3.76
N LEU A 186 4.24 14.47 -4.11
CA LEU A 186 4.63 14.28 -5.51
C LEU A 186 3.74 13.26 -6.23
N GLY A 187 3.45 12.12 -5.62
CA GLY A 187 2.55 11.12 -6.18
C GLY A 187 1.12 11.66 -6.40
N PHE A 188 0.65 12.48 -5.46
CA PHE A 188 -0.64 13.14 -5.55
C PHE A 188 -0.69 14.19 -6.66
N LEU A 189 0.33 15.04 -6.75
CA LEU A 189 0.47 16.02 -7.84
C LEU A 189 0.53 15.33 -9.21
N ALA A 190 1.26 14.21 -9.32
CA ALA A 190 1.30 13.42 -10.56
C ALA A 190 -0.10 12.92 -10.94
N MET A 191 -0.86 12.38 -9.98
CA MET A 191 -2.23 11.93 -10.23
C MET A 191 -3.21 13.08 -10.55
N LEU A 192 -3.03 14.26 -9.96
CA LEU A 192 -3.79 15.44 -10.31
C LEU A 192 -3.55 15.85 -11.76
N VAL A 193 -2.29 15.90 -12.19
CA VAL A 193 -1.93 16.23 -13.58
C VAL A 193 -2.52 15.20 -14.55
N LEU A 194 -2.43 13.90 -14.23
CA LEU A 194 -3.01 12.84 -15.06
C LEU A 194 -4.54 12.98 -15.19
N THR A 195 -5.21 13.26 -14.06
CA THR A 195 -6.67 13.43 -14.03
C THR A 195 -7.12 14.67 -14.78
N GLN A 196 -6.38 15.78 -14.68
CA GLN A 196 -6.66 17.01 -15.42
C GLN A 196 -6.49 16.81 -16.93
N ARG A 197 -5.41 16.12 -17.35
CA ARG A 197 -5.18 15.79 -18.77
C ARG A 197 -6.30 14.91 -19.33
N ALA A 198 -6.71 13.88 -18.58
CA ALA A 198 -7.82 13.00 -18.98
C ALA A 198 -9.14 13.80 -19.11
N LYS A 199 -9.40 14.75 -18.19
CA LYS A 199 -10.60 15.61 -18.26
C LYS A 199 -10.58 16.58 -19.45
N GLN A 200 -9.42 17.18 -19.77
CA GLN A 200 -9.29 18.09 -20.92
C GLN A 200 -9.56 17.38 -22.25
N GLN A 201 -9.08 16.14 -22.38
CA GLN A 201 -9.35 15.31 -23.57
C GLN A 201 -10.83 14.95 -23.72
N ASP A 202 -11.57 14.82 -22.60
CA ASP A 202 -13.02 14.56 -22.61
C ASP A 202 -13.81 15.75 -23.19
N VAL A 203 -13.47 16.97 -22.75
CA VAL A 203 -14.07 18.21 -23.24
C VAL A 203 -13.80 18.43 -24.74
N TYR A 204 -12.63 18.00 -25.24
CA TYR A 204 -12.28 18.16 -26.66
C TYR A 204 -12.98 17.15 -27.60
N VAL A 205 -13.38 15.97 -27.11
CA VAL A 205 -14.06 14.93 -27.93
C VAL A 205 -15.58 15.09 -27.93
N ALA A 206 -16.17 15.67 -26.88
CA ALA A 206 -17.60 15.97 -26.80
C ALA A 206 -18.19 16.90 -27.91
N PRO A 207 -17.48 17.87 -28.53
CA PRO A 207 -18.10 18.84 -29.45
C PRO A 207 -18.58 18.23 -30.78
N GLN A 208 -18.11 17.04 -31.16
CA GLN A 208 -18.43 16.45 -32.47
C GLN A 208 -19.67 15.54 -32.47
N ARG A 209 -20.21 15.12 -31.32
CA ARG A 209 -21.37 14.21 -31.28
C ARG A 209 -22.73 14.89 -31.36
N THR A 210 -22.83 16.20 -31.11
CA THR A 210 -24.11 16.92 -31.12
C THR A 210 -24.51 17.48 -32.48
N VAL A 211 -23.62 17.47 -33.48
CA VAL A 211 -23.90 18.06 -34.81
C VAL A 211 -24.29 17.00 -35.85
N ALA A 212 -24.03 15.71 -35.60
CA ALA A 212 -24.27 14.63 -36.57
C ALA A 212 -25.67 13.98 -36.49
N GLY A 213 -26.61 14.55 -35.72
CA GLY A 213 -27.96 14.01 -35.53
C GLY A 213 -29.10 14.86 -36.10
N ALA A 214 -28.79 15.93 -36.83
CA ALA A 214 -29.78 16.84 -37.42
C ALA A 214 -29.47 17.06 -38.91
N CYS A 215 -29.73 16.05 -39.74
CA CYS A 215 -29.99 16.15 -41.17
C CYS A 215 -30.84 14.94 -41.57
#